data_AF-A5DRE7-F1
#
_entry.id   AF-A5DRE7-F1
#
_cell.length_a   1.000
_cell.length_b   1.000
_cell.length_c   1.000
_cell.angle_alpha   90.00
_cell.angle_beta   90.00
_cell.angle_gamma   90.00
#
_symmetry.space_group_name_H-M   'P 1'
#
loop_
_entity.id
_entity.type
_entity.pdbx_description
1 polymer ?
#
loop_
_entity_poly.entity_id
_entity_poly.type
_entity_poly.pdbx_seq_one_letter_code
_entity_poly.pdbx_strand_id
1 'polypeptide(L)' 'MYWAGLDSDRKFNMPGFWPDPATLNQVPKEPHEIKAEVARIRRARLEKRQRLEAKARELGLVEEDEEDKS' A
#
# COMPACT_ATOMS: atom_id res chain seq x y z
N MET A 1 18.31 0.69 3.37
CA MET A 1 18.36 -0.61 4.09
C MET A 1 19.56 -0.57 5.00
N TYR A 2 19.38 -0.56 6.33
CA TYR A 2 20.52 -0.55 7.26
C TYR A 2 21.12 -1.95 7.30
N TRP A 3 22.36 -2.10 6.85
CA TRP A 3 23.11 -3.36 7.00
C TRP A 3 23.52 -3.51 8.47
N ALA A 4 22.79 -4.33 9.21
CA ALA A 4 23.19 -4.75 10.55
C ALA A 4 24.21 -5.90 10.38
N GLY A 5 25.49 -5.56 10.42
CA GLY A 5 26.58 -6.54 10.41
C GLY A 5 26.70 -7.31 11.73
N LEU A 6 27.93 -7.66 12.12
CA LEU A 6 28.24 -8.42 13.35
C LEU A 6 27.75 -7.76 14.66
N ASP A 7 27.51 -6.45 14.68
CA ASP A 7 27.05 -5.70 15.86
C ASP A 7 25.54 -5.42 15.88
N SER A 8 24.74 -6.36 15.39
CA SER A 8 23.27 -6.25 15.38
C SER A 8 22.73 -5.95 16.78
N ASP A 9 23.22 -6.65 17.79
CA ASP A 9 22.71 -6.58 19.17
C ASP A 9 22.95 -5.20 19.80
N ARG A 10 24.08 -4.55 19.49
CA ARG A 10 24.36 -3.18 19.94
C ARG A 10 23.50 -2.14 19.21
N LYS A 11 23.18 -2.37 17.94
CA LYS A 11 22.46 -1.40 17.10
C LYS A 11 20.95 -1.41 17.35
N PHE A 12 20.35 -2.58 17.61
CA PHE A 12 18.90 -2.71 17.81
C PHE A 12 18.45 -2.39 19.25
N ASN A 13 19.36 -2.42 20.23
CA ASN A 13 19.06 -2.14 21.64
C ASN A 13 19.27 -0.65 22.02
N MET A 14 19.43 0.25 21.05
CA MET A 14 19.53 1.69 21.36
C MET A 14 18.16 2.24 21.79
N PRO A 15 18.08 3.02 22.88
CA PRO A 15 16.84 3.68 23.28
C PRO A 15 16.32 4.57 22.13
N GLY A 16 15.05 4.41 21.76
CA GLY A 16 14.44 5.16 20.65
C GLY A 16 14.85 4.71 19.25
N PHE A 17 15.51 3.56 19.10
CA PHE A 17 15.82 2.99 17.78
C PHE A 17 14.55 2.65 16.99
N TRP A 18 13.57 2.06 17.67
CA TRP A 18 12.28 1.76 17.08
C TRP A 18 11.37 2.99 17.15
N PRO A 19 10.61 3.28 16.08
CA PRO A 19 9.61 4.33 16.13
C PRO A 19 8.60 4.02 17.24
N ASP A 20 8.16 5.08 17.93
CA ASP A 20 7.15 4.96 18.97
C ASP A 20 5.90 4.27 18.39
N PRO A 21 5.40 3.17 18.99
CA PRO A 21 4.18 2.51 18.53
C PRO A 21 3.02 3.47 18.30
N ALA A 22 2.91 4.55 19.07
CA ALA A 22 1.86 5.56 18.89
C ALA A 22 1.97 6.34 17.57
N THR A 23 3.20 6.49 17.04
CA THR A 23 3.48 7.17 15.76
C THR A 23 3.23 6.28 14.54
N LEU A 24 3.06 4.96 14.76
CA LEU A 24 2.76 4.02 13.69
C LEU A 24 1.28 4.05 13.30
N ASN A 25 1.00 3.52 12.11
CA ASN A 25 -0.38 3.32 11.66
C ASN A 25 -1.11 2.39 12.63
N GLN A 26 -2.10 2.93 13.33
CA GLN A 26 -2.94 2.15 14.23
C GLN A 26 -3.99 1.39 13.43
N VAL A 27 -4.17 0.11 13.76
CA VAL A 27 -5.26 -0.68 13.19
C VAL A 27 -6.57 -0.26 13.88
N PRO A 28 -7.62 0.12 13.13
CA PRO A 28 -8.91 0.44 13.71
C PRO A 28 -9.48 -0.79 14.42
N LYS A 29 -9.98 -0.61 15.64
CA LYS A 29 -10.47 -1.72 16.48
C LYS A 29 -11.99 -1.83 16.44
N GLU A 30 -12.68 -0.73 16.16
CA GLU A 30 -14.13 -0.70 16.18
C GLU A 30 -14.74 -1.08 14.82
N PRO A 31 -15.87 -1.81 14.79
CA PRO A 31 -16.48 -2.28 13.53
C PRO A 31 -16.87 -1.16 12.55
N HIS A 32 -17.26 0.01 13.06
CA HIS A 32 -17.66 1.14 12.23
C HIS A 32 -16.45 1.84 11.59
N GLU A 33 -15.33 1.95 12.32
CA GLU A 33 -14.05 2.47 11.81
C GLU A 33 -13.50 1.56 10.70
N ILE A 34 -13.56 0.24 10.89
CA ILE A 34 -13.14 -0.74 9.88
C ILE A 34 -13.94 -0.57 8.59
N LYS A 35 -15.26 -0.41 8.67
CA LYS A 35 -16.12 -0.19 7.50
C LYS A 35 -15.76 1.11 6.76
N ALA A 36 -15.50 2.19 7.49
CA ALA A 36 -15.09 3.46 6.91
C ALA A 36 -13.73 3.34 6.19
N GLU A 37 -12.76 2.68 6.81
CA GLU A 37 -11.43 2.48 6.23
C GLU A 37 -11.48 1.58 4.98
N VAL A 38 -12.27 0.51 5.00
CA VAL A 38 -12.49 -0.34 3.83
C VAL A 38 -13.13 0.45 2.68
N ALA A 39 -14.11 1.31 2.97
CA ALA A 39 -14.71 2.17 1.96
C ALA A 39 -13.68 3.15 1.36
N ARG A 40 -12.81 3.74 2.19
CA ARG A 40 -11.69 4.60 1.75
C ARG A 40 -10.75 3.84 0.82
N ILE A 41 -10.32 2.64 1.22
CA ILE A 41 -9.41 1.80 0.42
C ILE A 41 -10.04 1.43 -0.93
N ARG A 42 -11.33 1.09 -0.96
CA ARG A 42 -12.04 0.77 -2.21
C ARG A 42 -12.06 1.96 -3.18
N ARG A 43 -12.32 3.17 -2.69
CA ARG A 43 -12.30 4.40 -3.50
C ARG A 43 -10.91 4.67 -4.07
N ALA A 44 -9.88 4.65 -3.22
CA ALA A 44 -8.50 4.85 -3.65
C ALA A 44 -8.03 3.82 -4.68
N ARG A 45 -8.46 2.55 -4.55
CA ARG A 45 -8.18 1.50 -5.54
C ARG A 45 -8.85 1.79 -6.88
N LEU A 46 -10.11 2.21 -6.87
CA LEU A 46 -10.84 2.52 -8.10
C LEU A 46 -10.19 3.70 -8.85
N GLU A 47 -9.86 4.77 -8.13
CA GLU A 47 -9.17 5.94 -8.70
C GLU A 47 -7.80 5.56 -9.27
N LYS A 48 -7.02 4.74 -8.55
CA LYS A 48 -5.74 4.25 -9.05
C LYS A 48 -5.92 3.42 -10.30
N ARG A 49 -6.94 2.55 -10.37
CA ARG A 49 -7.23 1.74 -11.54
C ARG A 49 -7.57 2.61 -12.75
N GLN A 50 -8.49 3.57 -12.59
CA GLN A 50 -8.85 4.51 -13.66
C GLN A 50 -7.64 5.29 -14.17
N ARG A 51 -6.77 5.75 -13.26
CA ARG A 51 -5.53 6.45 -13.63
C ARG A 51 -4.57 5.56 -14.42
N LEU A 52 -4.44 4.29 -14.03
CA LEU A 52 -3.59 3.32 -14.73
C LEU A 52 -4.16 2.96 -16.10
N GLU A 53 -5.48 2.77 -16.22
CA GLU A 53 -6.18 2.53 -17.49
C GLU A 53 -6.00 3.71 -18.45
N ALA A 54 -6.20 4.95 -17.97
CA ALA A 54 -5.97 6.16 -18.76
C ALA A 54 -4.52 6.24 -19.26
N LYS A 55 -3.56 6.00 -18.35
CA LYS A 55 -2.12 6.00 -18.69
C LYS A 55 -1.75 4.87 -19.67
N ALA A 56 -2.35 3.69 -19.54
CA ALA A 56 -2.12 2.58 -20.46
C ALA A 56 -2.64 2.90 -21.87
N ARG A 57 -3.82 3.55 -21.95
CA ARG A 57 -4.40 4.04 -23.20
C ARG A 57 -3.54 5.09 -23.88
N GLU A 58 -2.99 6.04 -23.11
CA GLU A 58 -2.04 7.04 -23.62
C GLU A 58 -0.75 6.42 -24.17
N LEU A 59 -0.26 5.35 -23.52
CA LEU A 59 0.96 4.65 -23.92
C LEU A 59 0.75 3.61 -25.03
N GLY A 60 -0.49 3.41 -25.51
CA GLY A 60 -0.81 2.42 -26.55
C GLY A 60 -0.51 0.97 -26.13
N LEU A 61 -0.47 0.70 -24.82
CA LEU A 61 -0.18 -0.63 -24.25
C LEU A 61 -1.44 -1.48 -24.04
N VAL A 62 -2.60 -0.97 -24.43
CA VAL A 62 -3.84 -1.74 -24.43
C VAL A 62 -3.90 -2.46 -25.77
N GLU A 63 -3.50 -3.73 -25.79
CA GLU A 63 -4.01 -4.63 -26.82
C GLU A 63 -5.54 -4.62 -26.65
N GLU A 64 -6.26 -4.23 -27.69
CA GLU A 64 -7.69 -4.53 -27.76
C GLU A 64 -7.77 -6.05 -27.61
N ASP A 65 -8.34 -6.52 -26.50
CA ASP A 65 -8.66 -7.94 -26.33
C ASP A 65 -9.56 -8.31 -27.52
N GLU A 66 -8.94 -8.86 -28.56
CA GLU A 66 -9.61 -9.52 -29.67
C GLU A 66 -10.55 -10.58 -29.08
N GLU A 67 -11.79 -10.56 -29.55
CA GLU A 67 -12.82 -11.61 -29.43
C GLU A 67 -13.59 -11.62 -28.08
N ASP A 68 -14.88 -11.30 -27.99
CA ASP A 68 -15.97 -11.31 -28.98
C ASP A 68 -15.97 -12.55 -29.89
N LYS A 69 -15.61 -13.74 -29.36
CA LYS A 69 -15.97 -15.04 -29.96
C LYS A 69 -16.12 -16.15 -28.91
N SER A 70 -17.35 -16.44 -28.52
CA SER A 70 -18.03 -17.76 -28.56
C SER A 70 -19.21 -17.82 -27.58
#